data_AF-A0A7C4B5M3-F1
#
_entry.id   AF-A0A7C4B5M3-F1
#
_cell.length_a   1.000
_cell.length_b   1.000
_cell.length_c   1.000
_cell.angle_alpha   90.00
_cell.angle_beta   90.00
_cell.angle_gamma   90.00
#
_symmetry.space_group_name_H-M   'P 1'
#
loop_
_entity.id
_entity.type
_entity.pdbx_description
1 polymer ?
#
loop_
_entity_poly.entity_id
_entity_poly.type
_entity_poly.pdbx_seq_one_letter_code
_entity_poly.pdbx_strand_id
1 'polypeptide(L)'
;MRNSSRGRNIHLHRISGLYRRAYRTTGENRMQTPKQVLDRLKWDPKYKLADAEIWYWDRMASTGERVVRGSEILGVDMGFLVLQNARIPLYKIFRIVHHGEVLFERKKV
;
A
#
# COMPACT_ATOMS: atom_id res chain seq x y z
N MET A 1 35.62 -31.86 -10.67
CA MET A 1 34.87 -31.59 -9.42
C MET A 1 33.67 -30.72 -9.76
N ARG A 2 32.44 -31.22 -9.57
CA ARG A 2 31.19 -30.48 -9.82
C ARG A 2 30.70 -29.92 -8.49
N ASN A 3 30.38 -28.63 -8.41
CA ASN A 3 29.69 -28.08 -7.24
C ASN A 3 28.37 -27.45 -7.65
N SER A 4 27.30 -28.11 -7.22
CA SER A 4 25.90 -27.72 -7.33
C SER A 4 25.53 -26.86 -6.13
N SER A 5 25.09 -25.62 -6.34
CA SER A 5 24.38 -24.84 -5.33
C SER A 5 23.12 -24.24 -5.96
N ARG A 6 22.06 -25.06 -5.98
CA ARG A 6 20.70 -24.67 -6.34
C ARG A 6 20.13 -23.73 -5.27
N GLY A 7 20.23 -22.42 -5.51
CA GLY A 7 19.46 -21.41 -4.79
C GLY A 7 18.01 -21.41 -5.28
N ARG A 8 17.09 -21.85 -4.42
CA ARG A 8 15.67 -22.06 -4.72
C ARG A 8 14.98 -20.74 -5.10
N ASN A 9 14.56 -20.67 -6.36
CA ASN A 9 13.71 -19.65 -6.94
C ASN A 9 12.27 -19.83 -6.40
N ILE A 10 11.92 -19.14 -5.32
CA ILE A 10 10.57 -19.22 -4.73
C ILE A 10 9.56 -18.39 -5.55
N HIS A 11 9.08 -19.02 -6.62
CA HIS A 11 7.72 -18.97 -7.14
C HIS A 11 6.80 -17.82 -6.63
N LEU A 12 6.91 -16.63 -7.24
CA LEU A 12 6.00 -15.49 -7.06
C LEU A 12 4.65 -15.66 -7.81
N HIS A 13 4.38 -16.81 -8.43
CA HIS A 13 3.24 -17.02 -9.32
C HIS A 13 2.00 -17.69 -8.67
N ARG A 14 1.87 -17.70 -7.34
CA ARG A 14 0.71 -18.33 -6.65
C ARG A 14 -0.11 -17.45 -5.72
N ILE A 15 0.21 -16.16 -5.58
CA ILE A 15 -0.54 -15.25 -4.67
C ILE A 15 -1.67 -14.51 -5.42
N SER A 16 -1.59 -14.37 -6.74
CA SER A 16 -2.56 -13.61 -7.55
C SER A 16 -3.98 -14.21 -7.55
N GLY A 17 -4.12 -15.54 -7.42
CA GLY A 17 -5.43 -16.22 -7.44
C GLY A 17 -6.25 -16.04 -6.16
N LEU A 18 -5.60 -16.06 -5.00
CA LEU A 18 -6.25 -15.82 -3.70
C LEU A 18 -6.62 -14.35 -3.55
N TYR A 19 -5.75 -13.45 -4.05
CA TYR A 19 -6.02 -12.02 -4.08
C TYR A 19 -7.24 -11.69 -4.95
N ARG A 20 -7.30 -12.24 -6.18
CA ARG A 20 -8.43 -12.02 -7.10
C ARG A 20 -9.79 -12.42 -6.52
N ARG A 21 -9.84 -13.36 -5.57
CA ARG A 21 -11.09 -13.79 -4.91
C ARG A 21 -11.48 -12.88 -3.75
N ALA A 22 -10.52 -12.34 -3.02
CA ALA A 22 -10.77 -11.45 -1.88
C ALA A 22 -11.22 -10.03 -2.28
N TYR A 23 -10.81 -9.54 -3.45
CA TYR A 23 -11.15 -8.18 -3.93
C TYR A 23 -12.18 -8.16 -5.06
N ARG A 24 -12.96 -9.24 -5.23
CA ARG A 24 -13.97 -9.39 -6.29
C ARG A 24 -15.33 -8.76 -5.96
N THR A 25 -15.41 -7.84 -5.00
CA THR A 25 -16.64 -7.14 -4.66
C THR A 25 -16.71 -5.81 -5.41
N THR A 26 -17.23 -5.89 -6.63
CA THR A 26 -17.93 -4.76 -7.25
C THR A 26 -19.12 -4.41 -6.35
N GLY A 27 -19.16 -3.18 -5.83
CA GLY A 27 -20.35 -2.58 -5.22
C GLY A 27 -20.76 -3.10 -3.84
N GLU A 28 -20.01 -2.77 -2.78
CA GLU A 28 -20.58 -2.56 -1.44
C GLU A 28 -19.51 -1.99 -0.49
N ASN A 29 -19.85 -0.89 0.17
CA ASN A 29 -19.03 -0.13 1.10
C ASN A 29 -18.74 -0.92 2.40
N ARG A 30 -17.84 -1.90 2.34
CA ARG A 30 -17.22 -2.49 3.54
C ARG A 30 -15.96 -1.70 3.85
N MET A 31 -16.03 -0.88 4.90
CA MET A 31 -14.97 -0.02 5.47
C MET A 31 -13.57 -0.44 5.04
N GLN A 32 -13.10 0.15 3.93
CA GLN A 32 -11.75 -0.14 3.44
C GLN A 32 -10.75 0.43 4.43
N THR A 33 -9.88 -0.40 4.96
CA THR A 33 -8.76 0.06 5.78
C THR A 33 -7.65 0.61 4.88
N PRO A 34 -6.79 1.53 5.36
CA PRO A 34 -5.61 1.97 4.61
C PRO A 34 -4.78 0.80 4.11
N LYS A 35 -4.66 -0.27 4.92
CA LYS A 35 -3.93 -1.49 4.57
C LYS A 35 -4.50 -2.16 3.33
N GLN A 36 -5.82 -2.37 3.27
CA GLN A 36 -6.45 -3.03 2.12
C GLN A 36 -6.27 -2.25 0.83
N VAL A 37 -6.35 -0.92 0.89
CA VAL A 37 -6.14 -0.06 -0.27
C VAL A 37 -4.68 -0.09 -0.74
N LEU A 38 -3.72 -0.01 0.19
CA LEU A 38 -2.30 -0.11 -0.12
C LEU A 38 -1.91 -1.48 -0.69
N ASP A 39 -2.45 -2.57 -0.13
CA ASP A 39 -2.17 -3.90 -0.65
C ASP A 39 -2.79 -4.06 -2.06
N ARG A 40 -3.99 -3.51 -2.32
CA ARG A 40 -4.56 -3.45 -3.68
C ARG A 40 -3.64 -2.68 -4.63
N LEU A 41 -3.17 -1.49 -4.25
CA LEU A 41 -2.23 -0.69 -5.04
C LEU A 41 -0.90 -1.41 -5.33
N LYS A 42 -0.47 -2.32 -4.44
CA LYS A 42 0.79 -3.06 -4.57
C LYS A 42 0.67 -4.32 -5.43
N TRP A 43 -0.44 -5.05 -5.32
CA TRP A 43 -0.55 -6.42 -5.85
C TRP A 43 -1.53 -6.57 -7.01
N ASP A 44 -2.49 -5.66 -7.18
CA ASP A 44 -3.41 -5.70 -8.30
C ASP A 44 -2.76 -5.06 -9.54
N PRO A 45 -2.59 -5.80 -10.66
CA PRO A 45 -1.92 -5.28 -11.86
C PRO A 45 -2.64 -4.09 -12.51
N LYS A 46 -3.91 -3.82 -12.16
CA LYS A 46 -4.64 -2.63 -12.62
C LYS A 46 -4.20 -1.35 -11.92
N TYR A 47 -3.55 -1.48 -10.76
CA TYR A 47 -3.11 -0.35 -9.96
C TYR A 47 -1.59 -0.33 -9.88
N LYS A 48 -1.05 0.85 -9.63
CA LYS A 48 0.38 1.05 -9.42
C LYS A 48 0.54 1.94 -8.21
N LEU A 49 1.17 1.38 -7.17
CA LEU A 49 1.49 2.15 -5.96
C LEU A 49 2.26 3.43 -6.30
N ALA A 50 3.16 3.39 -7.29
CA ALA A 50 3.96 4.53 -7.72
C ALA A 50 3.14 5.78 -8.10
N ASP A 51 1.91 5.59 -8.57
CA ASP A 51 1.01 6.65 -9.04
C ASP A 51 0.05 7.15 -7.93
N ALA A 52 0.27 6.71 -6.69
CA ALA A 52 -0.56 7.08 -5.54
C ALA A 52 0.04 8.23 -4.73
N GLU A 53 -0.82 8.96 -4.02
CA GLU A 53 -0.45 9.92 -2.97
C GLU A 53 -1.05 9.47 -1.65
N ILE A 54 -0.20 9.38 -0.61
CA ILE A 54 -0.59 8.90 0.70
C ILE A 54 -0.48 10.05 1.69
N TRP A 55 -1.62 10.47 2.23
CA TRP A 55 -1.74 11.56 3.18
C TRP A 55 -1.83 11.00 4.60
N TYR A 56 -1.01 11.53 5.51
CA TYR A 56 -0.95 11.08 6.90
C TYR A 56 -0.83 12.24 7.88
N TRP A 57 -1.34 12.04 9.10
CA TRP A 57 -1.21 13.01 10.17
C TRP A 57 0.22 13.09 10.69
N ASP A 58 0.78 14.30 10.73
CA ASP A 58 2.09 14.58 11.31
C ASP A 58 2.03 15.84 12.18
N ARG A 59 2.17 15.64 13.49
CA ARG A 59 2.12 16.73 14.48
C ARG A 59 3.30 17.70 14.36
N MET A 60 4.37 17.29 13.69
CA MET A 60 5.56 18.12 13.47
C MET A 60 5.47 18.94 12.18
N ALA A 61 4.44 18.70 11.34
CA ALA A 61 4.19 19.50 10.15
C ALA A 61 3.39 20.76 10.52
N SER A 62 3.70 21.88 9.86
CA SER A 62 3.00 23.16 10.07
C SER A 62 1.50 23.08 9.76
N THR A 63 1.11 22.22 8.82
CA THR A 63 -0.29 21.95 8.44
C THR A 63 -0.93 20.84 9.29
N GLY A 64 -0.16 20.13 10.11
CA GLY A 64 -0.59 18.93 10.85
C GLY A 64 -0.65 17.66 9.99
N GLU A 65 -0.31 17.73 8.71
CA GLU A 65 -0.37 16.63 7.74
C GLU A 65 0.80 16.63 6.78
N ARG A 66 1.09 15.47 6.20
CA ARG A 66 2.10 15.31 5.15
C ARG A 66 1.61 14.36 4.08
N VAL A 67 2.17 14.54 2.88
CA VAL A 67 2.01 13.66 1.73
C VAL A 67 3.30 12.92 1.48
N VAL A 68 3.19 11.65 1.11
CA VAL A 68 4.28 10.91 0.48
C VAL A 68 3.80 10.35 -0.85
N ARG A 69 4.66 10.44 -1.87
CA ARG A 69 4.36 9.85 -3.18
C ARG A 69 4.60 8.35 -3.14
N GLY A 70 3.79 7.65 -3.89
CA GLY A 70 3.88 6.23 -4.16
C GLY A 70 5.27 5.75 -4.56
N SER A 71 5.95 6.54 -5.39
CA SER A 71 7.29 6.27 -5.89
C SER A 71 8.38 6.31 -4.82
N GLU A 72 8.13 6.95 -3.69
CA GLU A 72 9.07 7.02 -2.55
C GLU A 72 8.92 5.82 -1.60
N ILE A 73 7.89 4.98 -1.82
CA ILE A 73 7.57 3.84 -0.95
C ILE A 73 8.38 2.62 -1.35
N LEU A 74 9.24 2.17 -0.44
CA LEU A 74 10.02 0.95 -0.58
C LEU A 74 9.17 -0.30 -0.28
N GLY A 75 8.15 -0.16 0.57
CA GLY A 75 7.26 -1.27 0.88
C GLY A 75 6.12 -0.92 1.83
N VAL A 76 5.23 -1.89 1.99
CA VAL A 76 4.15 -1.88 2.98
C VAL A 76 4.32 -3.17 3.76
N ASP A 77 4.55 -3.04 5.07
CA ASP A 77 4.91 -4.16 5.94
C ASP A 77 4.38 -3.96 7.37
N MET A 78 3.86 -5.03 7.98
CA MET A 78 3.50 -5.15 9.40
C MET A 78 2.83 -3.92 10.06
N GLY A 79 1.95 -3.22 9.33
CA GLY A 79 1.26 -2.03 9.84
C GLY A 79 1.99 -0.71 9.63
N PHE A 80 3.00 -0.68 8.76
CA PHE A 80 3.78 0.48 8.37
C PHE A 80 3.93 0.61 6.86
N LEU A 81 3.97 1.86 6.40
CA LEU A 81 4.53 2.28 5.12
C LEU A 81 6.05 2.48 5.32
N VAL A 82 6.87 1.88 4.47
CA VAL A 82 8.33 1.95 4.58
C VAL A 82 8.87 2.88 3.51
N LEU A 83 9.58 3.92 3.94
CA LEU A 83 10.32 4.88 3.12
C LEU A 83 11.82 4.69 3.35
N GLN A 84 12.65 5.37 2.58
CA GLN A 84 14.12 5.31 2.74
C GLN A 84 14.59 5.73 4.13
N ASN A 85 14.01 6.81 4.69
CA ASN A 85 14.47 7.41 5.95
C ASN A 85 13.40 7.39 7.06
N ALA A 86 12.27 6.74 6.84
CA ALA A 86 11.15 6.77 7.80
C ALA A 86 10.22 5.56 7.67
N ARG A 87 9.46 5.30 8.74
CA ARG A 87 8.35 4.34 8.75
C ARG A 87 7.09 5.06 9.22
N ILE A 88 6.04 5.03 8.42
CA ILE A 88 4.77 5.70 8.72
C ILE A 88 3.77 4.64 9.15
N PRO A 89 3.25 4.68 10.40
CA PRO A 89 2.20 3.77 10.81
C PRO A 89 0.94 3.93 9.97
N LEU A 90 0.34 2.83 9.52
CA LEU A 90 -0.85 2.87 8.66
C LEU A 90 -2.05 3.54 9.34
N TYR A 91 -2.13 3.46 10.67
CA TYR A 91 -3.18 4.16 11.42
C TYR A 91 -3.06 5.69 11.36
N LYS A 92 -1.96 6.27 10.86
CA LYS A 92 -1.83 7.71 10.64
C LYS A 92 -2.35 8.15 9.28
N ILE A 93 -2.45 7.24 8.32
CA ILE A 93 -2.95 7.51 6.98
C ILE A 93 -4.43 7.86 7.07
N PHE A 94 -4.80 9.00 6.52
CA PHE A 94 -6.20 9.44 6.49
C PHE A 94 -6.76 9.64 5.09
N ARG A 95 -5.91 9.73 4.05
CA ARG A 95 -6.35 9.79 2.67
C ARG A 95 -5.37 9.11 1.73
N ILE A 96 -5.87 8.39 0.74
CA ILE A 96 -5.09 7.77 -0.33
C ILE A 96 -5.73 8.18 -1.65
N VAL A 97 -4.93 8.76 -2.53
CA VAL A 97 -5.34 9.19 -3.88
C VAL A 97 -4.56 8.39 -4.91
N HIS A 98 -5.18 7.98 -6.01
CA HIS A 98 -4.53 7.32 -7.14
C HIS A 98 -5.05 7.94 -8.44
N HIS A 99 -4.16 8.49 -9.27
CA HIS A 99 -4.54 9.26 -10.47
C HIS A 99 -5.66 10.31 -10.24
N GLY A 100 -5.64 10.99 -9.10
CA GLY A 100 -6.66 11.99 -8.74
C GLY A 100 -7.95 11.41 -8.15
N GLU A 101 -8.15 10.10 -8.17
CA GLU A 101 -9.28 9.43 -7.53
C GLU A 101 -8.98 9.14 -6.06
N VAL A 102 -9.90 9.49 -5.17
CA VAL A 102 -9.79 9.18 -3.74
C VAL A 102 -10.19 7.72 -3.51
N LEU A 103 -9.19 6.86 -3.27
CA LEU A 103 -9.42 5.43 -2.99
C LEU A 103 -9.70 5.15 -1.51
N PHE A 104 -9.29 6.05 -0.62
CA PHE A 104 -9.56 5.99 0.81
C PHE A 104 -9.59 7.39 1.39
N GLU A 105 -10.54 7.65 2.28
CA GLU A 105 -10.56 8.84 3.12
C GLU A 105 -11.24 8.49 4.45
N ARG A 106 -10.69 9.02 5.55
CA ARG A 106 -11.37 9.04 6.85
C ARG A 106 -11.43 10.48 7.35
N LYS A 107 -12.59 10.85 7.89
CA LYS A 107 -12.74 12.15 8.56
C LYS A 107 -12.00 12.14 9.89
N LYS A 108 -11.46 13.29 10.26
CA LYS A 108 -11.02 13.55 11.64
C LYS A 108 -12.30 13.60 12.48
N VAL A 109 -12.46 12.62 13.37
CA VAL A 109 -13.55 12.63 14.37
C VAL A 109 -13.17 13.60 15.48
#